data_AF-A0A7H8S4X1-F1
#
_entry.id   AF-A0A7H8S4X1-F1
#
_cell.length_a   1.000
_cell.length_b   1.000
_cell.length_c   1.000
_cell.angle_alpha   90.00
_cell.angle_beta   90.00
_cell.angle_gamma   90.00
#
_symmetry.space_group_name_H-M   'P 1'
#
loop_
_entity.id
_entity.type
_entity.pdbx_description
1 polymer ?
#
loop_
_entity_poly.entity_id
_entity_poly.type
_entity_poly.pdbx_seq_one_letter_code
_entity_poly.pdbx_strand_id
1 'polypeptide(L)' 'MIPIEVENRIAKYFFHRYLPNEVRIDIENKLLPPCIWAEEEDLEHDELVLWQSRLLISNRLIKV' A
#
# COMPACT_ATOMS: atom_id res chain seq x y z
N MET A 1 -0.13 -10.75 18.46
CA MET A 1 -0.70 -10.08 17.27
C MET A 1 -1.45 -8.84 17.71
N ILE A 2 -1.30 -7.75 16.95
CA ILE A 2 -2.10 -6.54 17.15
C ILE A 2 -3.50 -6.83 16.58
N PRO A 3 -4.59 -6.30 17.14
CA PRO A 3 -5.91 -6.45 16.54
C PRO A 3 -5.95 -5.84 15.13
N ILE A 4 -6.59 -6.52 14.17
CA ILE A 4 -6.66 -6.08 12.76
C ILE A 4 -7.23 -4.65 12.61
N GLU A 5 -8.18 -4.27 13.46
CA GLU A 5 -8.73 -2.92 13.48
C GLU A 5 -7.66 -1.87 13.85
N VAL A 6 -6.79 -2.19 14.81
CA VAL A 6 -5.69 -1.32 15.23
C VAL A 6 -4.64 -1.23 14.13
N GLU A 7 -4.31 -2.35 13.50
CA GLU A 7 -3.40 -2.40 12.36
C GLU A 7 -3.90 -1.56 11.17
N ASN A 8 -5.17 -1.73 10.79
CA ASN A 8 -5.79 -0.95 9.71
C ASN A 8 -5.80 0.55 9.99
N ARG A 9 -6.03 0.95 11.24
CA ARG A 9 -5.97 2.36 11.65
C ARG A 9 -4.56 2.93 11.51
N ILE A 10 -3.54 2.16 11.92
CA ILE A 10 -2.14 2.55 11.78
C ILE A 10 -1.79 2.68 10.29
N ALA A 11 -2.09 1.65 9.49
CA ALA A 11 -1.83 1.64 8.05
C ALA A 11 -2.49 2.83 7.34
N LYS A 12 -3.77 3.08 7.61
CA LYS A 12 -4.53 4.20 7.02
C LYS A 12 -3.94 5.55 7.42
N TYR A 13 -3.56 5.72 8.69
CA TYR A 13 -2.92 6.96 9.16
C TYR A 13 -1.60 7.20 8.44
N PHE A 14 -0.73 6.19 8.36
CA PHE A 14 0.55 6.30 7.65
C PHE A 14 0.36 6.63 6.17
N PHE A 15 -0.53 5.88 5.50
CA PHE A 15 -0.80 6.01 4.09
C PHE A 15 -1.33 7.39 3.69
N HIS A 16 -2.27 7.95 4.45
CA HIS A 16 -2.84 9.26 4.11
C HIS A 16 -2.06 10.45 4.64
N ARG A 17 -1.29 10.30 5.74
CA ARG A 17 -0.67 11.44 6.42
C ARG A 17 0.80 11.67 6.06
N TYR A 18 1.57 10.61 5.82
CA TYR A 18 3.02 10.71 5.67
C TYR A 18 3.51 10.48 4.24
N LEU A 19 2.68 9.90 3.37
CA LEU A 19 3.02 9.81 1.95
C LEU A 19 2.77 11.15 1.26
N PRO A 20 3.72 11.64 0.44
CA PRO A 20 3.44 12.73 -0.47
C PRO A 20 2.25 12.37 -1.36
N ASN A 21 1.40 13.36 -1.67
CA ASN A 21 0.16 13.13 -2.41
C ASN A 21 0.40 12.43 -3.76
N GLU A 22 1.46 12.80 -4.49
CA GLU A 22 1.82 12.19 -5.77
C GLU A 22 2.10 10.69 -5.62
N VAL A 23 2.90 10.32 -4.62
CA VAL A 23 3.23 8.92 -4.35
C VAL A 23 2.01 8.14 -3.88
N ARG A 24 1.14 8.75 -3.07
CA ARG A 24 -0.11 8.12 -2.66
C ARG A 24 -1.02 7.85 -3.85
N ILE A 25 -1.17 8.81 -4.75
CA ILE A 25 -1.97 8.68 -5.99
C ILE A 25 -1.40 7.57 -6.87
N ASP A 26 -0.07 7.48 -7.03
CA ASP A 26 0.57 6.42 -7.82
C ASP A 26 0.31 5.03 -7.21
N ILE A 27 0.39 4.92 -5.88
CA ILE A 27 0.09 3.68 -5.17
C ILE A 27 -1.39 3.30 -5.33
N GLU A 28 -2.31 4.25 -5.13
CA GLU A 28 -3.75 4.03 -5.32
C GLU A 28 -4.04 3.58 -6.76
N ASN A 29 -3.50 4.27 -7.76
CA ASN A 29 -3.69 3.92 -9.17
C ASN A 29 -3.14 2.54 -9.54
N LYS A 30 -2.08 2.08 -8.87
CA LYS A 30 -1.46 0.78 -9.14
C LYS A 30 -2.10 -0.37 -8.37
N LEU A 31 -2.49 -0.15 -7.12
CA LEU A 31 -2.96 -1.20 -6.20
C LEU A 31 -4.48 -1.30 -6.10
N LEU A 32 -5.24 -0.20 -6.23
CA LEU A 32 -6.71 -0.29 -6.16
C LEU A 32 -7.33 -1.18 -7.22
N PRO A 33 -6.89 -1.14 -8.50
CA PRO A 33 -7.49 -1.97 -9.54
C PRO A 33 -7.55 -3.48 -9.20
N PRO A 34 -6.44 -4.16 -8.86
CA PRO A 34 -6.50 -5.58 -8.48
C PRO A 34 -7.30 -5.79 -7.18
N CYS A 35 -7.16 -4.92 -6.17
CA CYS A 35 -7.88 -5.05 -4.90
C CYS A 35 -9.40 -4.84 -4.99
N ILE A 36 -9.91 -4.22 -6.06
CA ILE A 36 -11.35 -4.01 -6.28
C ILE A 36 -11.98 -5.16 -7.04
N TRP A 37 -11.24 -5.78 -7.96
CA TRP A 37 -11.78 -6.78 -8.89
C TRP A 37 -11.47 -8.23 -8.55
N ALA A 38 -10.57 -8.48 -7.60
CA ALA A 38 -10.28 -9.80 -7.08
C ALA A 38 -10.80 -9.93 -5.64
N GLU A 39 -11.23 -11.14 -5.28
CA GLU A 39 -11.47 -11.50 -3.88
C GLU A 39 -10.14 -11.56 -3.14
N GLU A 40 -10.16 -11.35 -1.82
CA GLU A 40 -8.94 -11.34 -0.99
C GLU A 40 -8.11 -12.62 -1.14
N GLU A 41 -8.78 -13.76 -1.34
CA GLU A 41 -8.19 -15.09 -1.49
C GLU A 41 -7.45 -15.28 -2.82
N ASP A 42 -7.79 -14.47 -3.83
CA ASP A 42 -7.19 -14.48 -5.17
C ASP A 42 -6.10 -13.41 -5.35
N LEU A 43 -5.87 -12.57 -4.33
CA LEU A 43 -4.83 -11.55 -4.36
C LEU A 43 -3.46 -12.17 -4.10
N GLU A 44 -2.52 -11.92 -5.00
CA GLU A 44 -1.10 -12.22 -4.75
C GLU A 44 -0.50 -11.12 -3.87
N HIS A 45 -0.65 -11.25 -2.54
CA HIS A 45 -0.22 -10.23 -1.57
C HIS A 45 1.26 -9.88 -1.69
N ASP A 46 2.12 -10.86 -1.97
CA ASP A 46 3.56 -10.65 -2.12
C ASP A 46 3.86 -9.72 -3.31
N GLU A 47 3.11 -9.84 -4.41
CA GLU A 47 3.26 -8.98 -5.58
C GLU A 47 2.77 -7.55 -5.28
N LEU A 48 1.65 -7.39 -4.57
CA LEU A 48 1.14 -6.09 -4.14
C LEU A 48 2.15 -5.35 -3.24
N VAL A 49 2.74 -6.07 -2.28
CA VAL A 49 3.77 -5.54 -1.38
C VAL A 49 5.02 -5.14 -2.17
N LEU A 50 5.43 -5.95 -3.15
CA LEU A 50 6.56 -5.65 -4.02
C LEU A 50 6.31 -4.39 -4.84
N TRP A 51 5.12 -4.22 -5.41
CA TRP A 51 4.74 -3.03 -6.17
C TRP A 51 4.73 -1.77 -5.30
N GLN A 52 4.10 -1.84 -4.12
CA GLN A 52 4.11 -0.75 -3.15
C GLN A 52 5.55 -0.35 -2.79
N SER A 53 6.39 -1.33 -2.46
CA SER A 53 7.78 -1.11 -2.06
C SER A 53 8.60 -0.46 -3.18
N ARG A 54 8.42 -0.91 -4.44
CA ARG A 54 9.06 -0.31 -5.61
C ARG A 54 8.66 1.15 -5.80
N LEU A 55 7.39 1.49 -5.61
CA LEU A 55 6.91 2.88 -5.69
C LEU A 55 7.53 3.75 -4.60
N LEU A 56 7.63 3.25 -3.36
CA LEU A 56 8.25 3.98 -2.26
C LEU A 56 9.76 4.21 -2.46
N ILE A 57 10.49 3.20 -2.95
CA ILE A 57 11.93 3.29 -3.25
C ILE A 57 12.17 4.25 -4.43
N SER A 58 11.37 4.16 -5.49
CA SER A 58 11.50 5.04 -6.67
C SER A 58 11.30 6.50 -6.31
N ASN A 59 10.41 6.77 -5.34
CA ASN A 59 10.17 8.09 -4.78
C ASN A 59 11.14 8.47 -3.64
N ARG A 60 12.18 7.67 -3.39
CA ARG A 60 13.20 7.86 -2.35
C ARG A 60 12.64 8.02 -0.93
N LEU A 61 11.45 7.48 -0.67
CA LEU A 61 10.81 7.53 0.65
C LEU A 61 11.37 6.49 1.61
N ILE A 62 11.94 5.41 1.07
CA ILE A 62 12.63 4.36 1.82
C ILE A 62 13.95 4.06 1.10
N LYS A 63 15.04 3.96 1.86
CA LYS A 63 16.32 3.41 1.39
C LYS A 63 16.42 1.98 1.91
N VAL A 64 16.61 1.03 1.00
CA VAL A 64 16.90 -0.38 1.34
C VAL A 64 18.41 -0.54 1.50
#